data_AF-A0A940NFK7-F1
#
_entry.id   AF-A0A940NFK7-F1
#
_cell.length_a   1.000
_cell.length_b   1.000
_cell.length_c   1.000
_cell.angle_alpha   90.00
_cell.angle_beta   90.00
_cell.angle_gamma   90.00
#
_symmetry.space_group_name_H-M   'P 1'
#
loop_
_entity.id
_entity.type
_entity.pdbx_description
1 polymer ?
#
loop_
_entity_poly.entity_id
_entity_poly.type
_entity_poly.pdbx_seq_one_letter_code
_entity_poly.pdbx_strand_id
1 'polypeptide(L)'
;MIRAAVQALPAGQYQSARVIGMSPFQAARHVIVPQILRALVPPSINVTLTMMKESAVLSSVTIPELSYQGLIVRLRPDPDRACPDPRAESR
;
A
#
# COMPACT_ATOMS: atom_id res chain seq x y z
N MET A 1 -11.53 -4.79 4.80
CA MET A 1 -11.12 -5.25 6.14
C MET A 1 -11.96 -4.65 7.25
N ILE A 2 -11.95 -3.33 7.49
CA ILE A 2 -12.71 -2.70 8.58
C ILE A 2 -14.22 -3.01 8.50
N ARG A 3 -14.85 -2.82 7.33
CA ARG A 3 -16.29 -3.15 7.15
C ARG A 3 -16.60 -4.63 7.36
N ALA A 4 -15.73 -5.52 6.88
CA ALA A 4 -15.88 -6.96 7.05
C ALA A 4 -15.71 -7.38 8.52
N ALA A 5 -14.80 -6.74 9.25
CA ALA A 5 -14.59 -6.98 10.67
C ALA A 5 -15.76 -6.50 11.53
N VAL A 6 -16.40 -5.38 11.15
CA VAL A 6 -17.63 -4.91 11.79
C VAL A 6 -18.80 -5.85 11.48
N GLN A 7 -18.89 -6.37 10.25
CA GLN A 7 -19.93 -7.34 9.84
C GLN A 7 -19.72 -8.74 10.42
N ALA A 8 -18.48 -9.12 10.76
CA ALA A 8 -18.17 -10.39 11.41
C ALA A 8 -18.66 -10.46 12.86
N LEU A 9 -19.06 -9.32 13.45
CA LEU A 9 -19.57 -9.28 14.80
C LEU A 9 -21.04 -9.74 14.85
N PRO A 10 -21.40 -10.66 15.76
CA PRO A 10 -22.79 -11.05 15.93
C PRO A 10 -23.64 -9.85 16.35
N ALA A 11 -24.64 -9.48 15.54
CA ALA A 11 -25.54 -8.36 15.84
C ALA A 11 -26.27 -8.50 17.20
N GLY A 12 -26.37 -9.73 17.71
CA GLY A 12 -26.94 -10.03 19.03
C GLY A 12 -26.12 -9.52 20.21
N GLN A 13 -24.83 -9.17 20.05
CA GLN A 13 -24.01 -8.72 21.19
C GLN A 13 -24.51 -7.42 21.82
N TYR A 14 -25.07 -6.51 21.02
CA TYR A 14 -25.71 -5.30 21.55
C TYR A 14 -26.97 -5.62 22.36
N GLN A 15 -27.73 -6.65 21.95
CA GLN A 15 -28.93 -7.09 22.66
C GLN A 15 -28.53 -7.76 23.98
N SER A 16 -27.51 -8.63 23.97
CA SER A 16 -26.95 -9.25 25.18
C SER A 16 -26.39 -8.21 26.15
N ALA A 17 -25.64 -7.22 25.66
CA ALA A 17 -25.09 -6.15 26.47
C ALA A 17 -26.18 -5.29 27.15
N ARG A 18 -27.30 -5.06 26.45
CA ARG A 18 -28.46 -4.37 27.04
C ARG A 18 -29.16 -5.19 28.11
N VAL A 19 -29.28 -6.51 27.94
CA VAL A 19 -29.92 -7.41 28.92
C VAL A 19 -29.13 -7.45 30.24
N ILE A 20 -27.80 -7.34 30.17
CA ILE A 20 -26.93 -7.28 31.35
C ILE A 20 -26.71 -5.84 31.89
N GLY A 21 -27.48 -4.86 31.40
CA GLY A 21 -27.47 -3.49 31.91
C GLY A 21 -26.29 -2.62 31.47
N MET A 22 -25.51 -3.02 30.46
CA MET A 22 -24.42 -2.19 29.94
C MET A 22 -24.94 -1.03 29.08
N SER A 23 -24.32 0.14 29.22
CA SER A 23 -24.57 1.25 28.31
C SER A 23 -23.98 0.96 26.91
N PRO A 24 -24.51 1.56 25.83
CA PRO A 24 -24.01 1.32 24.47
C PRO A 24 -22.51 1.62 24.33
N PHE A 25 -22.03 2.62 25.07
CA PHE A 25 -20.62 2.99 25.10
C PHE A 25 -19.76 1.97 25.85
N GLN A 26 -20.24 1.44 26.98
CA GLN A 26 -19.56 0.37 27.71
C GLN A 26 -19.47 -0.91 26.88
N ALA A 27 -20.56 -1.28 26.21
CA ALA A 27 -20.61 -2.44 25.31
C ALA A 27 -19.61 -2.29 24.15
N ALA A 28 -19.59 -1.11 23.52
CA ALA A 28 -18.65 -0.81 22.44
C ALA A 28 -17.19 -0.95 22.90
N ARG A 29 -16.83 -0.33 24.03
CA ARG A 29 -15.44 -0.27 24.51
C ARG A 29 -14.92 -1.59 25.06
N HIS A 30 -15.74 -2.33 25.81
CA HIS A 30 -15.27 -3.51 26.56
C HIS A 30 -15.51 -4.84 25.82
N VAL A 31 -16.48 -4.90 24.91
CA VAL A 31 -16.83 -6.13 24.20
C VAL A 31 -16.44 -6.02 22.73
N ILE A 32 -17.01 -5.03 22.04
CA ILE A 32 -16.96 -4.94 20.58
C ILE A 32 -15.56 -4.59 20.07
N VAL A 33 -14.95 -3.53 20.60
CA VAL A 33 -13.61 -3.06 20.20
C VAL A 33 -12.54 -4.13 20.39
N PRO A 34 -12.35 -4.75 21.56
CA PRO A 34 -11.30 -5.75 21.75
C PRO A 34 -11.54 -7.02 20.92
N GLN A 35 -12.79 -7.36 20.62
CA GLN A 35 -13.13 -8.53 19.81
C GLN A 35 -12.87 -8.31 18.33
N ILE A 36 -13.26 -7.14 17.80
CA ILE A 36 -12.94 -6.71 16.44
C ILE A 36 -11.42 -6.65 16.24
N LEU A 37 -10.68 -6.08 17.20
CA LEU A 37 -9.24 -5.94 17.09
C LEU A 37 -8.54 -7.31 17.05
N ARG A 38 -8.92 -8.25 17.92
CA ARG A 38 -8.38 -9.62 17.88
C ARG A 38 -8.69 -10.36 16.58
N ALA A 39 -9.83 -10.10 15.96
CA ALA A 39 -10.20 -10.70 14.68
C ALA A 39 -9.45 -10.07 13.49
N LEU A 40 -9.14 -8.77 13.54
CA LEU A 40 -8.46 -8.03 12.47
C LEU A 40 -6.94 -8.23 12.43
N VAL A 41 -6.30 -8.43 13.58
CA VAL A 41 -4.84 -8.50 13.68
C VAL A 41 -4.25 -9.65 12.84
N PRO A 42 -4.71 -10.91 12.95
CA PRO A 42 -4.16 -12.03 12.18
C PRO A 42 -4.23 -11.84 10.65
N PRO A 43 -5.37 -11.50 10.02
CA PRO A 43 -5.44 -11.33 8.57
C PRO A 43 -4.68 -10.10 8.08
N SER A 44 -4.57 -9.04 8.90
CA SER A 44 -3.80 -7.84 8.54
C SER A 44 -2.31 -8.17 8.38
N ILE A 45 -1.75 -8.97 9.30
CA ILE A 45 -0.36 -9.42 9.22
C ILE A 45 -0.13 -10.24 7.95
N ASN A 46 -1.06 -11.12 7.61
CA ASN A 46 -0.96 -11.92 6.39
C ASN A 46 -0.89 -11.04 5.13
N VAL A 47 -1.78 -10.04 5.02
CA VAL A 47 -1.76 -9.09 3.89
C VAL A 47 -0.46 -8.29 3.86
N THR A 48 0.04 -7.82 5.00
CA THR A 48 1.32 -7.09 5.07
C THR A 48 2.49 -7.96 4.63
N LEU A 49 2.55 -9.23 5.06
CA LEU A 49 3.62 -10.16 4.67
C LEU A 49 3.56 -10.48 3.17
N THR A 50 2.37 -10.66 2.62
CA THR A 50 2.19 -10.87 1.17
C THR A 50 2.66 -9.65 0.39
N MET A 51 2.25 -8.45 0.81
CA MET A 51 2.69 -7.20 0.20
C MET A 51 4.21 -7.02 0.26
N MET A 52 4.85 -7.38 1.38
CA MET A 52 6.32 -7.35 1.48
C MET A 52 6.99 -8.28 0.46
N LYS A 53 6.47 -9.49 0.30
CA LYS A 53 7.00 -10.47 -0.68
C LYS A 53 6.83 -9.98 -2.12
N GLU A 54 5.63 -9.53 -2.46
CA GLU A 54 5.32 -9.01 -3.80
C GLU A 54 6.14 -7.76 -4.13
N SER A 55 6.32 -6.87 -3.15
CA SER A 55 7.13 -5.65 -3.32
C SER A 55 8.61 -5.98 -3.56
N ALA A 56 9.15 -6.99 -2.88
CA ALA A 56 10.55 -7.41 -3.06
C ALA A 56 10.80 -7.93 -4.47
N VAL A 57 9.91 -8.79 -4.98
CA VAL A 57 10.00 -9.31 -6.35
C VAL A 57 9.86 -8.17 -7.37
N LEU A 58 8.86 -7.31 -7.20
CA LEU A 58 8.62 -6.18 -8.11
C LEU A 58 9.82 -5.22 -8.16
N SER A 59 10.35 -4.84 -6.99
CA SER A 59 11.52 -3.94 -6.88
C SER A 59 12.75 -4.51 -7.58
N SER A 60 12.99 -5.82 -7.48
CA SER A 60 14.14 -6.48 -8.12
C SER A 60 14.11 -6.40 -9.65
N VAL A 61 12.91 -6.36 -10.25
CA VAL A 61 12.72 -6.23 -11.70
C VAL A 61 12.74 -4.77 -12.15
N THR A 62 12.15 -3.87 -11.35
CA THR A 62 12.01 -2.46 -11.72
C THR A 62 13.33 -1.69 -11.73
N ILE A 63 14.26 -1.96 -10.79
CA ILE A 63 15.56 -1.27 -10.72
C ILE A 63 16.43 -1.45 -11.98
N PRO A 64 16.66 -2.67 -12.50
CA PRO A 64 17.46 -2.85 -13.70
C PRO A 64 16.78 -2.24 -14.93
N GLU A 65 15.45 -2.34 -15.04
CA GLU A 65 14.67 -1.73 -16.12
C GLU A 65 14.85 -0.20 -16.14
N LEU A 66 14.71 0.47 -14.98
CA LEU A 66 14.95 1.91 -14.84
C LEU A 66 16.38 2.31 -15.20
N SER A 67 17.36 1.51 -14.79
CA SER A 67 18.77 1.76 -15.07
C SER A 67 19.07 1.63 -16.57
N TYR A 68 18.48 0.63 -17.23
CA TYR A 68 18.56 0.45 -18.67
C TYR A 68 17.92 1.63 -19.41
N GLN A 69 16.75 2.08 -18.98
CA GLN A 69 16.07 3.28 -19.52
C GLN A 69 16.94 4.54 -19.38
N GLY A 70 17.67 4.70 -18.27
CA GLY A 70 18.62 5.80 -18.11
C GLY A 70 19.80 5.72 -19.09
N LEU A 71 20.33 4.51 -19.32
CA LEU A 71 21.43 4.29 -20.26
C LEU A 71 21.02 4.63 -21.70
N ILE A 72 19.82 4.23 -22.14
CA ILE A 72 19.34 4.57 -23.50
C ILE A 72 19.15 6.07 -23.70
N VAL A 73 18.78 6.81 -22.65
CA VAL A 73 18.63 8.27 -22.72
C VAL A 73 20.00 8.94 -22.77
N ARG A 74 20.97 8.46 -22.01
CA ARG A 74 22.35 8.96 -22.07
C ARG A 74 23.01 8.69 -23.42
N LEU A 75 22.69 7.57 -24.05
CA LEU A 75 23.19 7.20 -25.38
C LEU A 75 22.37 7.79 -26.52
N ARG A 76 21.27 8.50 -26.22
CA ARG A 76 20.53 9.25 -27.24
C ARG A 76 21.46 10.36 -27.75
N PRO A 77 21.86 10.35 -29.02
CA PRO A 77 22.66 11.44 -29.57
C PRO A 77 21.84 12.72 -29.51
N ASP A 78 22.37 13.76 -28.85
CA ASP A 78 21.77 15.09 -28.84
C ASP A 78 21.70 15.62 -30.28
N PRO A 79 20.51 15.87 -30.85
CA PRO A 79 20.38 16.37 -32.21
C PRO A 79 21.06 17.74 -32.40
N ASP A 80 21.22 18.51 -31.33
CA ASP A 80 21.85 19.84 -31.35
C ASP A 80 23.38 19.82 -31.43
N ARG A 81 24.04 18.70 -31.06
CA ARG A 81 25.51 18.57 -31.20
C ARG A 81 25.97 18.13 -32.58
N ALA A 82 25.07 17.62 -33.42
CA ALA A 82 25.40 17.14 -34.77
C ALA A 82 25.38 18.26 -35.83
N CYS A 83 24.79 19.41 -35.53
CA CYS A 83 24.76 20.54 -36.46
C CYS A 83 26.11 21.26 -36.42
N PRO A 84 26.88 21.31 -37.52
CA PRO A 84 28.10 22.10 -37.56
C PRO A 84 27.72 23.57 -37.39
N ASP A 85 28.38 24.28 -36.47
CA ASP A 85 28.13 25.72 -36.27
C ASP A 85 28.49 26.47 -37.57
N PRO A 86 27.50 27.06 -38.28
CA PRO A 86 27.75 27.76 -39.53
C PRO A 86 28.61 29.02 -39.35
N ARG A 87 28.96 29.41 -38.11
CA ARG A 87 29.85 30.55 -37.81
C ARG A 87 31.34 30.20 -37.71
N ALA A 88 31.72 28.93 -37.76
CA ALA A 88 33.12 28.51 -37.62
C ALA A 88 33.95 28.60 -38.92
N GLU A 89 33.34 28.70 -40.10
CA GLU A 89 34.03 28.65 -41.41
C GLU A 89 34.23 30.03 -42.07
N SER A 90 33.91 31.13 -41.38
CA SER A 90 33.96 32.51 -41.91
C SER A 90 35.17 33.33 -41.41
N ARG A 91 36.32 32.71 -41.13
CA ARG A 91 37.57 33.42 -40.80
C ARG A 91 38.76 32.87 -41.55
#